data_AF-A0A7S1P8D5-F1
#
_entry.id   AF-A0A7S1P8D5-F1
#
_cell.length_a   1.000
_cell.length_b   1.000
_cell.length_c   1.000
_cell.angle_alpha   90.00
_cell.angle_beta   90.00
_cell.angle_gamma   90.00
#
_symmetry.space_group_name_H-M   'P 1'
#
loop_
_entity.id
_entity.type
_entity.pdbx_description
1 polymer ?
#
loop_
_entity_poly.entity_id
_entity_poly.type
_entity_poly.pdbx_seq_one_letter_code
_entity_poly.pdbx_strand_id
1 'polypeptide(L)'
;MTEGGKKKSPKRFVLYRKIRSPLRRLDVWPFIFLYACLGAWLLYSLERLPPSPVVVSSTAAADTLANATTANLTDEQPLTADAAAAATEKMPQQEGGRLLGRESNDTSAAAAGGGQNATESGRESGGGVGDLSQTIVQEICLLVAILLHALTHLSTHWSVHANALIAFRKVRRIESATHVKVCPSKPMYKTLLCPIEDSHDGVSILYQKKRLFYTPDAHEFHSIAFPVNMAIPSYFTTSGLSGSLEPLQRKYGINNYDIPIPEFWELFKEHIVAPFFVFQFVCVVLWLLDEYWYYSLMTLVMLIF
;
A
#
# COMPACT_ATOMS: atom_id res chain seq x y z
N MET A 1 27.05 53.32 -6.17
CA MET A 1 27.52 51.94 -5.98
C MET A 1 26.32 51.01 -6.15
N THR A 2 26.41 50.15 -7.15
CA THR A 2 25.37 49.24 -7.63
C THR A 2 25.14 48.11 -6.64
N GLU A 3 24.07 48.17 -5.84
CA GLU A 3 23.62 47.00 -5.09
C GLU A 3 23.09 45.96 -6.08
N GLY A 4 23.87 44.88 -6.21
CA GLY A 4 23.49 43.69 -6.95
C GLY A 4 22.21 43.11 -6.35
N GLY A 5 21.07 43.41 -6.97
CA GLY A 5 19.83 42.70 -6.74
C GLY A 5 20.10 41.22 -6.96
N LYS A 6 20.22 40.46 -5.86
CA LYS A 6 20.25 38.99 -5.89
C LYS A 6 19.04 38.57 -6.72
N LYS A 7 19.28 38.14 -7.97
CA LYS A 7 18.28 37.53 -8.83
C LYS A 7 17.70 36.37 -8.02
N LYS A 8 16.51 36.57 -7.44
CA LYS A 8 15.77 35.50 -6.78
C LYS A 8 15.55 34.47 -7.88
N SER A 9 16.26 33.35 -7.79
CA SER A 9 16.07 32.22 -8.68
C SER A 9 14.58 31.94 -8.80
N PRO A 10 14.03 31.87 -10.02
CA PRO A 10 12.59 31.87 -10.22
C PRO A 10 11.99 30.64 -9.55
N LYS A 11 10.94 30.85 -8.75
CA LYS A 11 10.10 29.74 -8.27
C LYS A 11 9.50 29.11 -9.52
N ARG A 12 9.73 27.82 -9.74
CA ARG A 12 9.18 27.14 -10.92
C ARG A 12 7.74 26.77 -10.61
N PHE A 13 6.82 27.37 -11.35
CA PHE A 13 5.40 27.04 -11.29
C PHE A 13 5.05 26.07 -12.42
N VAL A 14 4.35 24.99 -12.09
CA VAL A 14 3.86 24.04 -13.10
C VAL A 14 2.36 23.85 -12.91
N LEU A 15 1.61 24.04 -13.99
CA LEU A 15 0.15 23.95 -13.97
C LEU A 15 -0.29 22.49 -14.14
N TYR A 16 -1.28 22.10 -13.34
CA TYR A 16 -1.86 20.76 -13.32
C TYR A 16 -3.38 20.80 -13.31
N ARG A 17 -3.99 19.82 -13.98
CA ARG A 17 -5.42 19.55 -13.94
C ARG A 17 -5.67 18.22 -13.23
N LYS A 18 -6.51 18.24 -12.19
CA LYS A 18 -6.92 17.04 -11.46
C LYS A 18 -7.76 16.14 -12.37
N ILE A 19 -7.43 14.86 -12.43
CA ILE A 19 -8.18 13.88 -13.21
C ILE A 19 -9.45 13.53 -12.43
N ARG A 20 -10.63 13.91 -12.93
CA ARG A 20 -11.92 13.65 -12.26
C ARG A 20 -12.42 12.22 -12.46
N SER A 21 -12.14 11.62 -13.61
CA SER A 21 -12.63 10.27 -13.93
C SER A 21 -11.77 9.20 -13.22
N PRO A 22 -12.36 8.33 -12.38
CA PRO A 22 -11.62 7.27 -11.70
C PRO A 22 -10.96 6.30 -12.70
N LEU A 23 -11.60 6.07 -13.84
CA LEU A 23 -11.09 5.20 -14.92
C LEU A 23 -9.82 5.69 -15.61
N ARG A 24 -9.40 6.95 -15.41
CA ARG A 24 -8.16 7.49 -15.98
C ARG A 24 -7.08 7.75 -14.93
N ARG A 25 -7.36 7.41 -13.68
CA ARG A 25 -6.43 7.53 -12.57
C ARG A 25 -5.54 6.29 -12.53
N LEU A 26 -4.23 6.52 -12.46
CA LEU A 26 -3.22 5.44 -12.44
C LEU A 26 -3.30 4.60 -11.16
N ASP A 27 -3.85 5.14 -10.08
CA ASP A 27 -4.05 4.43 -8.82
C ASP A 27 -5.32 3.56 -8.79
N VAL A 28 -6.19 3.63 -9.80
CA VAL A 28 -7.49 2.94 -9.77
C VAL A 28 -7.64 1.98 -10.94
N TRP A 29 -7.45 2.44 -12.18
CA TRP A 29 -7.75 1.63 -13.36
C TRP A 29 -6.89 0.36 -13.52
N PRO A 30 -5.57 0.40 -13.33
CA PRO A 30 -4.74 -0.81 -13.42
C PRO A 30 -5.13 -1.87 -12.38
N PHE A 31 -5.51 -1.44 -11.17
CA PHE A 31 -5.91 -2.34 -10.10
C PHE A 31 -7.32 -2.90 -10.33
N ILE A 32 -8.28 -2.10 -10.84
CA ILE A 32 -9.59 -2.62 -11.26
C ILE A 32 -9.41 -3.72 -12.31
N PHE A 33 -8.58 -3.48 -13.32
CA PHE A 33 -8.30 -4.48 -14.35
C PHE A 33 -7.64 -5.73 -13.74
N LEU A 34 -6.64 -5.56 -12.88
CA LEU A 34 -5.95 -6.64 -12.19
C LEU A 34 -6.92 -7.49 -11.34
N TYR A 35 -7.78 -6.87 -10.54
CA TYR A 35 -8.80 -7.57 -9.76
C TYR A 35 -9.85 -8.25 -10.63
N ALA A 36 -10.25 -7.65 -11.75
CA ALA A 36 -11.17 -8.28 -12.70
C ALA A 36 -10.53 -9.53 -13.35
N CYS A 37 -9.25 -9.47 -13.72
CA CYS A 37 -8.51 -10.62 -14.24
C CYS A 37 -8.37 -11.73 -13.19
N LEU A 38 -8.01 -11.38 -11.95
CA LEU A 38 -7.91 -12.34 -10.84
C LEU A 38 -9.28 -12.95 -10.50
N GLY A 39 -10.35 -12.15 -10.51
CA GLY A 39 -11.71 -12.62 -10.29
C GLY A 39 -12.22 -13.52 -11.42
N ALA A 40 -11.89 -13.22 -12.67
CA ALA A 40 -12.20 -14.08 -13.81
C ALA A 40 -11.42 -15.40 -13.75
N TRP A 41 -10.16 -15.36 -13.31
CA TRP A 41 -9.38 -16.56 -13.05
C TRP A 41 -9.99 -17.39 -11.91
N LEU A 42 -10.44 -16.77 -10.82
CA LEU A 42 -11.16 -17.46 -9.74
C LEU A 42 -12.44 -18.13 -10.27
N LEU A 43 -13.26 -17.42 -11.06
CA LEU A 43 -14.48 -17.98 -11.64
C LEU A 43 -14.18 -19.17 -12.57
N TYR A 44 -13.13 -19.06 -13.39
CA TYR A 44 -12.66 -20.14 -14.24
C TYR A 44 -12.20 -21.37 -13.44
N SER A 45 -11.51 -21.14 -12.32
CA SER A 45 -11.08 -22.20 -11.42
C SER A 45 -12.29 -22.87 -10.74
N LEU A 46 -13.31 -22.10 -10.34
CA LEU A 46 -14.54 -22.62 -9.73
C LEU A 46 -15.38 -23.48 -10.70
N GLU A 47 -15.43 -23.12 -11.98
CA GLU A 47 -16.18 -23.86 -13.01
C GLU A 47 -15.52 -25.20 -13.39
N ARG A 48 -14.25 -25.40 -12.99
CA ARG A 48 -13.52 -26.66 -13.16
C ARG A 48 -13.61 -27.60 -11.95
N LEU A 49 -14.23 -27.19 -10.83
CA LEU A 49 -14.47 -28.14 -9.75
C LEU A 49 -15.41 -29.24 -10.24
N PRO A 50 -15.05 -30.53 -10.10
CA PRO A 50 -15.95 -31.62 -10.43
C PRO A 50 -17.21 -31.50 -9.56
N PRO A 51 -18.40 -31.84 -10.08
CA PRO A 51 -19.60 -31.90 -9.26
C PRO A 51 -19.31 -32.81 -8.06
N SER A 52 -19.56 -32.31 -6.85
CA SER A 52 -19.39 -33.08 -5.62
C SER A 52 -20.04 -34.46 -5.79
N PRO A 53 -19.36 -35.58 -5.47
CA PRO A 53 -20.02 -36.86 -5.47
C PRO A 53 -21.17 -36.77 -4.48
N VAL A 54 -22.40 -36.96 -4.98
CA VAL A 54 -23.58 -37.14 -4.15
C VAL A 54 -23.25 -38.31 -3.22
N VAL A 55 -23.09 -38.02 -1.93
CA VAL A 55 -22.99 -39.04 -0.89
C VAL A 55 -24.34 -39.76 -0.89
N VAL A 56 -24.43 -40.84 -1.66
CA VAL A 56 -25.50 -41.82 -1.48
C VAL A 56 -25.17 -42.51 -0.17
N SER A 57 -25.87 -42.13 0.89
CA SER A 57 -25.84 -42.82 2.18
C SER A 57 -26.25 -44.28 1.97
N SER A 58 -25.27 -45.16 1.79
CA SER A 58 -25.44 -46.60 1.85
C SER A 58 -25.59 -47.01 3.33
N THR A 59 -26.81 -46.95 3.84
CA THR A 59 -27.21 -47.53 5.13
C THR A 59 -27.36 -49.05 5.04
N ALA A 60 -26.37 -49.76 4.49
CA ALA A 60 -26.49 -51.19 4.18
C ALA A 60 -25.29 -52.05 4.64
N ALA A 61 -24.56 -51.62 5.67
CA ALA A 61 -23.42 -52.39 6.20
C ALA A 61 -23.31 -52.38 7.73
N ALA A 62 -24.43 -52.30 8.46
CA ALA A 62 -24.46 -52.32 9.92
C ALA A 62 -25.06 -53.60 10.55
N ASP A 63 -25.60 -54.54 9.76
CA ASP A 63 -26.35 -55.69 10.30
C ASP A 63 -25.60 -57.04 10.34
N THR A 64 -24.27 -57.05 10.25
CA THR A 64 -23.49 -58.32 10.26
C THR A 64 -22.31 -58.35 11.21
N LEU A 65 -22.43 -57.77 12.41
CA LEU A 65 -21.42 -58.00 13.47
C LEU A 65 -21.97 -57.86 14.91
N ALA A 66 -23.17 -58.39 15.18
CA ALA A 66 -23.74 -58.41 16.54
C ALA A 66 -23.81 -59.81 17.18
N ASN A 67 -23.41 -60.88 16.47
CA ASN A 67 -23.47 -62.25 16.98
C ASN A 67 -22.10 -62.92 16.91
N ALA A 68 -21.18 -62.49 17.76
CA ALA A 68 -20.05 -63.34 18.16
C ALA A 68 -19.53 -62.91 19.54
N THR A 69 -19.66 -63.85 20.47
CA THR A 69 -18.78 -64.03 21.64
C THR A 69 -19.11 -63.23 22.89
N THR A 70 -20.12 -63.70 23.61
CA THR A 70 -20.09 -63.84 25.08
C THR A 70 -19.12 -64.98 25.43
N ALA A 71 -18.02 -64.70 26.12
CA ALA A 71 -17.35 -65.66 27.01
C ALA A 71 -16.25 -64.98 27.85
N ASN A 72 -16.42 -65.06 29.18
CA ASN A 72 -15.41 -65.02 30.24
C ASN A 72 -14.55 -63.76 30.45
N LEU A 73 -14.14 -63.36 31.66
CA LEU A 73 -14.47 -63.58 33.09
C LEU A 73 -13.39 -62.73 33.82
N THR A 74 -13.78 -61.98 34.86
CA THR A 74 -13.00 -61.65 36.10
C THR A 74 -11.54 -61.18 35.99
N ASP A 75 -11.19 -59.98 36.50
CA ASP A 75 -10.85 -59.73 37.92
C ASP A 75 -10.33 -58.29 38.18
N GLU A 76 -10.72 -57.78 39.36
CA GLU A 76 -10.08 -56.85 40.31
C GLU A 76 -9.49 -55.46 39.93
N GLN A 77 -9.87 -54.47 40.75
CA GLN A 77 -9.32 -53.12 40.97
C GLN A 77 -8.37 -53.12 42.21
N PRO A 78 -7.79 -52.00 42.73
CA PRO A 78 -7.22 -50.75 42.18
C PRO A 78 -5.85 -50.34 42.89
N LEU A 79 -5.53 -49.02 42.92
CA LEU A 79 -4.45 -48.27 43.63
C LEU A 79 -3.13 -48.07 42.84
N THR A 80 -2.44 -46.91 42.79
CA THR A 80 -2.46 -45.63 43.53
C THR A 80 -1.73 -44.54 42.74
N ALA A 81 -2.04 -43.28 43.05
CA ALA A 81 -1.28 -42.09 42.70
C ALA A 81 -0.08 -41.87 43.65
N ASP A 82 0.95 -41.17 43.15
CA ASP A 82 1.99 -40.34 43.82
C ASP A 82 3.27 -40.41 42.95
N ALA A 83 4.19 -39.45 42.85
CA ALA A 83 4.29 -38.02 43.08
C ALA A 83 5.72 -37.63 42.61
N ALA A 84 5.85 -36.43 42.04
CA ALA A 84 7.02 -35.53 42.14
C ALA A 84 8.43 -35.85 41.57
N ALA A 85 9.09 -34.73 41.20
CA ALA A 85 10.53 -34.45 41.09
C ALA A 85 11.25 -34.90 39.80
N ALA A 86 11.53 -33.96 38.87
CA ALA A 86 12.68 -33.04 38.85
C ALA A 86 14.00 -33.71 38.44
N ALA A 87 14.49 -33.42 37.23
CA ALA A 87 15.88 -33.07 36.94
C ALA A 87 16.13 -32.93 35.42
N THR A 88 16.59 -31.75 35.06
CA THR A 88 17.44 -31.38 33.93
C THR A 88 18.41 -32.47 33.46
N GLU A 89 18.48 -32.79 32.16
CA GLU A 89 19.76 -32.94 31.46
C GLU A 89 19.67 -32.90 29.93
N LYS A 90 20.83 -32.58 29.34
CA LYS A 90 21.11 -32.02 28.02
C LYS A 90 21.09 -33.05 26.87
N MET A 91 20.90 -32.51 25.66
CA MET A 91 21.27 -33.10 24.37
C MET A 91 22.76 -33.49 24.31
N PRO A 92 23.12 -34.51 23.50
CA PRO A 92 24.40 -34.54 22.82
C PRO A 92 24.26 -34.33 21.31
N GLN A 93 25.21 -33.55 20.79
CA GLN A 93 25.60 -33.47 19.38
C GLN A 93 26.24 -34.80 18.94
N GLN A 94 26.15 -35.12 17.66
CA GLN A 94 27.20 -35.91 17.01
C GLN A 94 27.44 -35.42 15.58
N GLU A 95 28.66 -34.90 15.37
CA GLU A 95 29.28 -34.57 14.10
C GLU A 95 29.72 -35.81 13.32
N GLY A 96 29.77 -35.66 12.00
CA GLY A 96 30.98 -35.97 11.23
C GLY A 96 31.02 -37.31 10.50
N GLY A 97 31.14 -37.25 9.16
CA GLY A 97 31.53 -38.43 8.38
C GLY A 97 31.31 -38.32 6.87
N ARG A 98 32.07 -37.46 6.20
CA ARG A 98 32.13 -37.30 4.74
C ARG A 98 33.12 -38.31 4.15
N LEU A 99 32.72 -39.10 3.15
CA LEU A 99 33.65 -39.78 2.23
C LEU A 99 33.20 -39.61 0.78
N LEU A 100 34.18 -39.29 -0.06
CA LEU A 100 34.11 -38.95 -1.49
C LEU A 100 34.64 -40.11 -2.34
N GLY A 101 34.14 -40.19 -3.58
CA GLY A 101 34.75 -40.87 -4.73
C GLY A 101 34.24 -42.30 -4.96
N ARG A 102 34.11 -42.82 -6.18
CA ARG A 102 34.56 -42.35 -7.51
C ARG A 102 33.99 -43.33 -8.55
N GLU A 103 33.71 -42.81 -9.74
CA GLU A 103 33.24 -43.53 -10.94
C GLU A 103 34.12 -44.70 -11.38
N SER A 104 33.49 -45.69 -12.01
CA SER A 104 34.06 -46.46 -13.11
C SER A 104 32.97 -46.95 -14.05
N ASN A 105 33.23 -46.75 -15.34
CA ASN A 105 32.37 -46.89 -16.48
C ASN A 105 32.59 -48.24 -17.20
N ASP A 106 31.61 -48.61 -18.02
CA ASP A 106 31.70 -49.35 -19.29
C ASP A 106 31.65 -50.91 -19.36
N THR A 107 30.60 -51.35 -20.06
CA THR A 107 30.59 -52.11 -21.34
C THR A 107 29.96 -53.52 -21.44
N SER A 108 29.17 -53.64 -22.51
CA SER A 108 28.72 -54.83 -23.28
C SER A 108 27.52 -55.62 -22.74
N ALA A 109 26.68 -56.29 -23.53
CA ALA A 109 26.20 -56.18 -24.90
C ALA A 109 25.09 -57.25 -25.05
N ALA A 110 24.07 -56.94 -25.86
CA ALA A 110 23.24 -57.86 -26.65
C ALA A 110 22.18 -58.80 -26.02
N ALA A 111 21.03 -58.79 -26.73
CA ALA A 111 20.11 -59.89 -27.06
C ALA A 111 18.81 -60.09 -26.23
N ALA A 112 17.75 -59.49 -26.78
CA ALA A 112 16.50 -60.10 -27.26
C ALA A 112 15.62 -60.98 -26.34
N GLY A 113 14.34 -60.57 -26.23
CA GLY A 113 13.19 -61.49 -26.23
C GLY A 113 12.07 -61.16 -25.24
N GLY A 114 10.84 -61.00 -25.75
CA GLY A 114 9.60 -61.29 -25.00
C GLY A 114 8.65 -60.10 -24.80
N GLY A 115 7.59 -60.06 -25.60
CA GLY A 115 6.58 -59.00 -25.63
C GLY A 115 5.74 -58.87 -24.36
N GLN A 116 5.36 -57.63 -24.05
CA GLN A 116 4.45 -57.27 -22.96
C GLN A 116 3.06 -56.95 -23.49
N ASN A 117 2.08 -57.47 -22.75
CA ASN A 117 0.65 -57.34 -22.93
C ASN A 117 0.12 -55.94 -22.60
N ALA A 118 -1.05 -55.66 -23.17
CA ALA A 118 -2.12 -54.80 -22.65
C ALA A 118 -1.76 -53.34 -22.30
N THR A 119 -2.03 -52.44 -23.26
CA THR A 119 -2.23 -51.01 -22.99
C THR A 119 -3.66 -50.80 -22.48
N GLU A 120 -3.82 -50.87 -21.16
CA GLU A 120 -5.02 -50.40 -20.48
C GLU A 120 -4.96 -48.86 -20.42
N SER A 121 -5.88 -48.19 -21.10
CA SER A 121 -6.02 -46.74 -21.09
C SER A 121 -6.62 -46.31 -19.73
N GLY A 122 -5.78 -46.33 -18.70
CA GLY A 122 -6.03 -45.66 -17.44
C GLY A 122 -5.82 -44.16 -17.63
N ARG A 123 -6.90 -43.40 -17.81
CA ARG A 123 -6.89 -41.95 -17.68
C ARG A 123 -6.68 -41.63 -16.21
N GLU A 124 -5.42 -41.54 -15.79
CA GLU A 124 -5.05 -41.07 -14.46
C GLU A 124 -5.61 -39.65 -14.25
N SER A 125 -6.60 -39.55 -13.37
CA SER A 125 -7.13 -38.31 -12.86
C SER A 125 -6.12 -37.71 -11.86
N GLY A 126 -5.00 -37.18 -12.38
CA GLY A 126 -3.96 -36.48 -11.62
C GLY A 126 -4.33 -35.03 -11.23
N GLY A 127 -5.56 -34.80 -10.76
CA GLY A 127 -6.07 -33.44 -10.50
C GLY A 127 -5.73 -32.82 -9.13
N GLY A 128 -5.30 -33.60 -8.15
CA GLY A 128 -5.29 -33.13 -6.75
C GLY A 128 -4.16 -32.16 -6.37
N VAL A 129 -2.97 -32.28 -6.95
CA VAL A 129 -1.79 -31.48 -6.54
C VAL A 129 -1.65 -30.20 -7.37
N GLY A 130 -2.06 -30.25 -8.65
CA GLY A 130 -2.05 -29.10 -9.54
C GLY A 130 -3.04 -28.02 -9.13
N ASP A 131 -4.24 -28.42 -8.70
CA ASP A 131 -5.31 -27.49 -8.31
C ASP A 131 -5.00 -26.79 -6.97
N LEU A 132 -4.43 -27.51 -5.98
CA LEU A 132 -4.01 -26.90 -4.72
C LEU A 132 -2.90 -25.87 -4.93
N SER A 133 -1.90 -26.19 -5.76
CA SER A 133 -0.83 -25.25 -6.11
C SER A 133 -1.38 -23.99 -6.81
N GLN A 134 -2.35 -24.14 -7.71
CA GLN A 134 -2.98 -23.01 -8.37
C GLN A 134 -3.76 -22.11 -7.40
N THR A 135 -4.51 -22.69 -6.45
CA THR A 135 -5.24 -21.89 -5.45
C THR A 135 -4.29 -21.06 -4.57
N ILE A 136 -3.17 -21.64 -4.12
CA ILE A 136 -2.16 -20.92 -3.33
C ILE A 136 -1.54 -19.77 -4.13
N VAL A 137 -1.20 -20.02 -5.39
CA VAL A 137 -0.65 -18.97 -6.28
C VAL A 137 -1.65 -17.83 -6.45
N GLN A 138 -2.94 -18.14 -6.59
CA GLN A 138 -3.99 -17.14 -6.73
C GLN A 138 -4.11 -16.25 -5.48
N GLU A 139 -4.10 -16.84 -4.29
CA GLU A 139 -4.16 -16.11 -3.01
C GLU A 139 -2.94 -15.19 -2.83
N ILE A 140 -1.74 -15.68 -3.16
CA ILE A 140 -0.51 -14.88 -3.14
C ILE A 140 -0.62 -13.72 -4.14
N CYS A 141 -1.12 -13.96 -5.35
CA CYS A 141 -1.31 -12.91 -6.35
C CYS A 141 -2.30 -11.83 -5.86
N LEU A 142 -3.38 -12.22 -5.20
CA LEU A 142 -4.34 -11.28 -4.61
C LEU A 142 -3.70 -10.44 -3.49
N LEU A 143 -2.96 -11.07 -2.59
CA LEU A 143 -2.26 -10.39 -1.51
C LEU A 143 -1.23 -9.38 -2.04
N VAL A 144 -0.43 -9.77 -3.03
CA VAL A 144 0.53 -8.89 -3.70
C VAL A 144 -0.18 -7.72 -4.41
N ALA A 145 -1.30 -7.99 -5.10
CA ALA A 145 -2.09 -6.95 -5.75
C ALA A 145 -2.62 -5.92 -4.75
N ILE A 146 -3.14 -6.36 -3.60
CA ILE A 146 -3.60 -5.49 -2.51
C ILE A 146 -2.45 -4.66 -1.95
N LEU A 147 -1.29 -5.28 -1.70
CA LEU A 147 -0.12 -4.58 -1.18
C LEU A 147 0.39 -3.51 -2.16
N LEU A 148 0.48 -3.83 -3.45
CA LEU A 148 0.88 -2.88 -4.50
C LEU A 148 -0.13 -1.73 -4.65
N HIS A 149 -1.43 -2.01 -4.53
CA HIS A 149 -2.46 -0.99 -4.56
C HIS A 149 -2.35 -0.04 -3.37
N ALA A 150 -2.21 -0.59 -2.15
CA ALA A 150 -1.99 0.18 -0.94
C ALA A 150 -0.72 1.05 -1.04
N LEU A 151 0.40 0.47 -1.51
CA LEU A 151 1.66 1.19 -1.69
C LEU A 151 1.54 2.31 -2.72
N THR A 152 0.80 2.09 -3.82
CA THR A 152 0.54 3.12 -4.82
C THR A 152 -0.22 4.28 -4.20
N HIS A 153 -1.27 4.01 -3.43
CA HIS A 153 -2.01 5.04 -2.71
C HIS A 153 -1.12 5.81 -1.72
N LEU A 154 -0.32 5.08 -0.94
CA LEU A 154 0.57 5.66 0.07
C LEU A 154 1.68 6.52 -0.54
N SER A 155 2.19 6.13 -1.71
CA SER A 155 3.18 6.90 -2.47
C SER A 155 2.66 8.30 -2.84
N THR A 156 1.34 8.45 -3.07
CA THR A 156 0.72 9.76 -3.35
C THR A 156 0.70 10.67 -2.12
N HIS A 157 0.69 10.10 -0.92
CA HIS A 157 0.78 10.86 0.34
C HIS A 157 2.22 11.26 0.66
N TRP A 158 3.19 10.38 0.40
CA TRP A 158 4.61 10.64 0.71
C TRP A 158 5.29 11.57 -0.28
N SER A 159 4.87 11.55 -1.55
CA SER A 159 5.54 12.29 -2.61
C SER A 159 4.55 13.11 -3.43
N VAL A 160 4.75 14.43 -3.41
CA VAL A 160 4.05 15.36 -4.30
C VAL A 160 4.35 15.06 -5.78
N HIS A 161 5.50 14.48 -6.09
CA HIS A 161 5.84 14.07 -7.45
C HIS A 161 5.03 12.87 -7.90
N ALA A 162 4.93 11.83 -7.04
CA ALA A 162 4.10 10.66 -7.30
C ALA A 162 2.63 11.06 -7.41
N ASN A 163 2.14 11.88 -6.48
CA ASN A 163 0.78 12.42 -6.53
C ASN A 163 0.50 13.18 -7.84
N ALA A 164 1.41 14.08 -8.23
CA ALA A 164 1.28 14.85 -9.47
C ALA A 164 1.33 13.98 -10.75
N LEU A 165 1.97 12.80 -10.69
CA LEU A 165 2.00 11.83 -11.80
C LEU A 165 0.72 10.99 -11.84
N ILE A 166 0.26 10.53 -10.67
CA ILE A 166 -0.82 9.55 -10.53
C ILE A 166 -2.21 10.20 -10.67
N ALA A 167 -2.43 11.35 -10.03
CA ALA A 167 -3.75 11.96 -9.91
C ALA A 167 -3.94 13.22 -10.78
N PHE A 168 -2.87 13.73 -11.41
CA PHE A 168 -2.91 14.99 -12.15
C PHE A 168 -2.33 14.87 -13.57
N ARG A 169 -2.79 15.74 -14.45
CA ARG A 169 -2.26 15.91 -15.81
C ARG A 169 -1.61 17.28 -15.93
N LYS A 170 -0.41 17.34 -16.51
CA LYS A 170 0.29 18.61 -16.78
C LYS A 170 -0.46 19.40 -17.85
N VAL A 171 -0.63 20.70 -17.62
CA VAL A 171 -1.37 21.62 -18.49
C VAL A 171 -0.51 22.86 -18.79
N ARG A 172 -0.78 23.53 -19.92
CA ARG A 172 -0.07 24.76 -20.33
C ARG A 172 -0.85 26.05 -20.10
N ARG A 173 -2.18 26.00 -20.07
CA ARG A 173 -3.06 27.17 -19.93
C ARG A 173 -3.65 27.24 -18.52
N ILE A 174 -3.71 28.45 -17.97
CA ILE A 174 -4.25 28.70 -16.62
C ILE A 174 -5.74 28.34 -16.51
N GLU A 175 -6.55 28.68 -17.52
CA GLU A 175 -8.01 28.44 -17.56
C GLU A 175 -8.39 26.96 -17.40
N SER A 176 -7.53 26.06 -17.87
CA SER A 176 -7.76 24.62 -17.80
C SER A 176 -7.10 23.96 -16.58
N ALA A 177 -6.29 24.71 -15.84
CA ALA A 177 -5.61 24.25 -14.66
C ALA A 177 -6.55 24.29 -13.45
N THR A 178 -6.30 23.39 -12.50
CA THR A 178 -7.03 23.34 -11.23
C THR A 178 -6.10 23.51 -10.04
N HIS A 179 -4.82 23.17 -10.24
CA HIS A 179 -3.80 23.15 -9.21
C HIS A 179 -2.48 23.65 -9.82
N VAL A 180 -1.64 24.24 -8.97
CA VAL A 180 -0.30 24.68 -9.32
C VAL A 180 0.69 23.98 -8.41
N LYS A 181 1.66 23.31 -9.02
CA LYS A 181 2.81 22.78 -8.30
C LYS A 181 3.84 23.89 -8.15
N VAL A 182 4.10 24.28 -6.91
CA VAL A 182 5.11 25.29 -6.57
C VAL A 182 6.39 24.58 -6.19
N CYS A 183 7.40 24.65 -7.05
CA CYS A 183 8.74 24.16 -6.76
C CYS A 183 9.61 25.32 -6.26
N PRO A 184 9.93 25.38 -4.96
CA PRO A 184 10.77 26.44 -4.44
C PRO A 184 12.20 26.28 -4.93
N SER A 185 12.89 27.40 -5.12
CA SER A 185 14.32 27.37 -5.47
C SER A 185 15.23 27.06 -4.28
N LYS A 186 14.77 27.27 -3.04
CA LYS A 186 15.56 26.98 -1.85
C LYS A 186 15.15 25.62 -1.27
N PRO A 187 16.13 24.78 -0.87
CA PRO A 187 15.86 23.44 -0.35
C PRO A 187 15.07 23.45 0.98
N MET A 188 15.14 24.54 1.75
CA MET A 188 14.39 24.69 3.01
C MET A 188 12.87 24.65 2.82
N TYR A 189 12.38 25.03 1.64
CA TYR A 189 10.96 25.05 1.38
C TYR A 189 10.52 23.75 0.71
N LYS A 190 9.39 23.21 1.16
CA LYS A 190 8.79 22.02 0.57
C LYS A 190 8.07 22.37 -0.74
N THR A 191 8.15 21.46 -1.71
CA THR A 191 7.33 21.51 -2.92
C THR A 191 5.91 21.15 -2.53
N LEU A 192 4.92 21.96 -2.95
CA LEU A 192 3.52 21.74 -2.63
C LEU A 192 2.66 21.87 -3.88
N LEU A 193 1.52 21.17 -3.88
CA LEU A 193 0.49 21.30 -4.88
C LEU A 193 -0.65 22.13 -4.29
N CYS A 194 -0.80 23.35 -4.78
CA CYS A 194 -1.78 24.31 -4.28
C CYS A 194 -3.00 24.33 -5.20
N PRO A 195 -4.23 24.31 -4.69
CA PRO A 195 -5.42 24.57 -5.50
C PRO A 195 -5.41 26.01 -6.01
N ILE A 196 -6.01 26.22 -7.18
CA ILE A 196 -6.23 27.55 -7.75
C ILE A 196 -7.52 28.12 -7.18
N GLU A 197 -7.45 29.34 -6.66
CA GLU A 197 -8.59 30.13 -6.19
C GLU A 197 -8.85 31.24 -7.21
N ASP A 198 -9.95 31.12 -7.94
CA ASP A 198 -10.46 32.18 -8.82
C ASP A 198 -11.28 33.16 -7.97
N SER A 199 -10.76 34.37 -7.78
CA SER A 199 -11.48 35.47 -7.14
C SER A 199 -11.86 36.52 -8.17
N HIS A 200 -12.75 37.46 -7.79
CA HIS A 200 -13.10 38.61 -8.64
C HIS A 200 -11.88 39.46 -9.03
N ASP A 201 -10.83 39.48 -8.20
CA ASP A 201 -9.59 40.21 -8.46
C ASP A 201 -8.56 39.43 -9.29
N GLY A 202 -8.94 38.24 -9.78
CA GLY A 202 -8.10 37.37 -10.60
C GLY A 202 -7.72 36.06 -9.93
N VAL A 203 -6.80 35.36 -10.59
CA VAL A 203 -6.37 34.00 -10.23
C VAL A 203 -5.30 34.07 -9.14
N SER A 204 -5.51 33.37 -8.03
CA SER A 204 -4.55 33.34 -6.92
C SER A 204 -4.35 31.94 -6.36
N ILE A 205 -3.23 31.76 -5.65
CA ILE A 205 -2.90 30.51 -4.95
C ILE A 205 -2.38 30.81 -3.55
N LEU A 206 -2.63 29.91 -2.60
CA LEU A 206 -2.08 29.99 -1.26
C LEU A 206 -0.90 29.01 -1.12
N TYR A 207 0.32 29.53 -1.02
CA TYR A 207 1.53 28.74 -0.80
C TYR A 207 2.15 29.10 0.55
N GLN A 208 2.26 28.15 1.47
CA GLN A 208 2.79 28.38 2.83
C GLN A 208 2.08 29.56 3.53
N LYS A 209 0.73 29.57 3.48
CA LYS A 209 -0.12 30.65 4.02
C LYS A 209 0.13 32.04 3.40
N LYS A 210 0.91 32.13 2.32
CA LYS A 210 1.14 33.36 1.56
C LYS A 210 0.37 33.33 0.24
N ARG A 211 -0.49 34.33 0.04
CA ARG A 211 -1.22 34.51 -1.21
C ARG A 211 -0.27 34.97 -2.32
N LEU A 212 -0.33 34.31 -3.46
CA LEU A 212 0.39 34.66 -4.68
C LEU A 212 -0.64 34.92 -5.78
N PHE A 213 -0.46 36.01 -6.52
CA PHE A 213 -1.35 36.44 -7.60
C PHE A 213 -0.74 36.09 -8.95
N TYR A 214 -1.57 35.70 -9.89
CA TYR A 214 -1.16 35.40 -11.26
C TYR A 214 -1.11 36.69 -12.09
N THR A 215 0.03 36.96 -12.73
CA THR A 215 0.13 38.01 -13.75
C THR A 215 0.04 37.37 -15.14
N PRO A 216 -0.95 37.74 -15.97
CA PRO A 216 -1.06 37.24 -17.34
C PRO A 216 0.18 37.53 -18.20
N ASP A 217 0.73 38.75 -18.08
CA ASP A 217 1.84 39.22 -18.93
C ASP A 217 3.15 38.44 -18.72
N ALA A 218 3.43 38.06 -17.48
CA ALA A 218 4.65 37.33 -17.11
C ALA A 218 4.44 35.81 -17.04
N HIS A 219 3.18 35.34 -17.10
CA HIS A 219 2.79 33.95 -16.82
C HIS A 219 3.34 33.39 -15.49
N GLU A 220 3.56 34.25 -14.50
CA GLU A 220 4.17 33.91 -13.21
C GLU A 220 3.28 34.30 -12.03
N PHE A 221 3.45 33.57 -10.93
CA PHE A 221 2.82 33.89 -9.65
C PHE A 221 3.77 34.71 -8.80
N HIS A 222 3.32 35.89 -8.38
CA HIS A 222 4.11 36.82 -7.58
C HIS A 222 3.41 37.12 -6.25
N SER A 223 4.22 37.49 -5.26
CA SER A 223 3.71 38.04 -4.00
C SER A 223 3.20 39.45 -4.26
N ILE A 224 2.19 39.90 -3.51
CA ILE A 224 1.85 41.32 -3.43
C ILE A 224 3.14 42.10 -3.12
N ALA A 225 3.40 43.11 -3.94
CA ALA A 225 4.48 44.06 -3.73
C ALA A 225 3.99 45.15 -2.79
N PHE A 226 4.74 45.37 -1.71
CA PHE A 226 4.50 46.46 -0.78
C PHE A 226 5.40 47.64 -1.17
N PRO A 227 4.88 48.88 -1.16
CA PRO A 227 5.66 50.07 -1.45
C PRO A 227 6.57 50.41 -0.26
N VAL A 228 7.62 49.61 -0.05
CA VAL A 228 8.60 49.78 1.05
C VAL A 228 9.95 50.36 0.58
N ASN A 229 10.20 50.35 -0.73
CA ASN A 229 11.44 50.82 -1.34
C ASN A 229 11.25 52.09 -2.18
N MET A 230 10.36 53.00 -1.75
CA MET A 230 10.22 54.32 -2.38
C MET A 230 11.29 55.29 -1.88
N ALA A 231 11.51 56.37 -2.62
CA ALA A 231 12.43 57.43 -2.19
C ALA A 231 11.91 58.08 -0.90
N ILE A 232 12.82 58.37 0.04
CA ILE A 232 12.52 58.95 1.37
C ILE A 232 11.54 60.15 1.31
N PRO A 233 11.67 61.12 0.38
CA PRO A 233 10.74 62.25 0.30
C PRO A 233 9.26 61.85 0.10
N SER A 234 9.01 60.71 -0.55
CA SER A 234 7.67 60.19 -0.81
C SER A 234 6.96 59.81 0.50
N TYR A 235 7.70 59.32 1.49
CA TYR A 235 7.12 58.97 2.79
C TYR A 235 6.77 60.22 3.62
N PHE A 236 7.60 61.27 3.57
CA PHE A 236 7.35 62.53 4.29
C PHE A 236 6.14 63.31 3.76
N THR A 237 5.79 63.12 2.49
CA THR A 237 4.69 63.83 1.82
C THR A 237 3.33 63.13 1.96
N THR A 238 3.28 61.94 2.57
CA THR A 238 2.05 61.15 2.66
C THR A 238 1.19 61.59 3.86
N SER A 239 -0.05 62.06 3.62
CA SER A 239 -0.97 62.56 4.66
C SER A 239 -2.07 61.55 5.04
N GLY A 240 -1.68 60.30 5.30
CA GLY A 240 -2.62 59.24 5.70
C GLY A 240 -3.60 58.79 4.60
N LEU A 241 -4.49 57.87 4.96
CA LEU A 241 -5.52 57.33 4.06
C LEU A 241 -6.82 58.13 4.21
N SER A 242 -7.46 58.49 3.09
CA SER A 242 -8.74 59.20 3.07
C SER A 242 -9.70 58.53 2.08
N GLY A 243 -10.99 58.44 2.41
CA GLY A 243 -12.03 57.86 1.55
C GLY A 243 -12.28 56.36 1.78
N SER A 244 -12.82 55.68 0.76
CA SER A 244 -13.15 54.25 0.85
C SER A 244 -11.88 53.38 0.86
N LEU A 245 -11.70 52.62 1.95
CA LEU A 245 -10.57 51.72 2.15
C LEU A 245 -10.79 50.33 1.56
N GLU A 246 -11.98 50.06 1.03
CA GLU A 246 -12.38 48.75 0.50
C GLU A 246 -11.41 48.20 -0.58
N PRO A 247 -10.91 49.01 -1.55
CA PRO A 247 -9.96 48.51 -2.55
C PRO A 247 -8.61 48.13 -1.94
N LEU A 248 -8.15 48.87 -0.93
CA LEU A 248 -6.89 48.58 -0.22
C LEU A 248 -7.01 47.35 0.67
N GLN A 249 -8.13 47.22 1.39
CA GLN A 249 -8.42 46.05 2.20
C GLN A 249 -8.59 44.79 1.33
N ARG A 250 -9.18 44.91 0.13
CA ARG A 250 -9.24 43.82 -0.85
C ARG A 250 -7.85 43.44 -1.37
N LYS A 251 -7.00 44.43 -1.67
CA LYS A 251 -5.63 44.19 -2.18
C LYS A 251 -4.69 43.58 -1.14
N TYR A 252 -4.67 44.11 0.09
CA TYR A 252 -3.71 43.72 1.11
C TYR A 252 -4.27 42.72 2.13
N GLY A 253 -5.58 42.54 2.17
CA GLY A 253 -6.26 41.73 3.19
C GLY A 253 -6.38 42.46 4.53
N ILE A 254 -6.96 41.75 5.49
CA ILE A 254 -7.09 42.21 6.87
C ILE A 254 -5.77 41.90 7.59
N ASN A 255 -5.29 42.84 8.40
CA ASN A 255 -4.14 42.60 9.28
C ASN A 255 -4.56 41.76 10.49
N ASN A 256 -4.82 40.48 10.24
CA ASN A 256 -5.09 39.49 11.28
C ASN A 256 -4.11 38.33 11.15
N TYR A 257 -3.52 37.92 12.26
CA TYR A 257 -2.59 36.80 12.31
C TYR A 257 -3.25 35.63 13.03
N ASP A 258 -3.95 34.81 12.24
CA ASP A 258 -4.62 33.62 12.72
C ASP A 258 -3.74 32.38 12.44
N ILE A 259 -3.28 31.71 13.49
CA ILE A 259 -2.55 30.45 13.38
C ILE A 259 -3.57 29.33 13.59
N PRO A 260 -3.93 28.56 12.53
CA PRO A 260 -4.82 27.44 12.70
C PRO A 260 -4.13 26.37 13.55
N ILE A 261 -4.79 25.98 14.64
CA ILE A 261 -4.36 24.86 15.47
C ILE A 261 -4.79 23.59 14.73
N PRO A 262 -3.86 22.67 14.38
CA PRO A 262 -4.24 21.43 13.71
C PRO A 262 -5.09 20.58 14.66
N GLU A 263 -6.09 19.90 14.11
CA GLU A 263 -6.89 18.96 14.87
C GLU A 263 -6.05 17.70 15.20
N PHE A 264 -6.35 17.05 16.33
CA PHE A 264 -5.68 15.80 16.72
C PHE A 264 -5.70 14.77 15.59
N TRP A 265 -6.81 14.67 14.86
CA TRP A 265 -6.99 13.69 13.79
C TRP A 265 -6.07 13.93 12.59
N GLU A 266 -5.81 15.19 12.23
CA GLU A 266 -4.85 15.53 11.16
C GLU A 266 -3.44 15.09 11.56
N LEU A 267 -3.05 15.40 12.80
CA LEU A 267 -1.74 15.05 13.32
C LEU A 267 -1.57 13.53 13.47
N PHE A 268 -2.59 12.84 13.95
CA PHE A 268 -2.60 11.39 14.10
C PHE A 268 -2.48 10.68 12.74
N LYS A 269 -3.20 11.18 11.73
CA LYS A 269 -3.09 10.65 10.35
C LYS A 269 -1.68 10.81 9.79
N GLU A 270 -1.02 11.95 10.03
CA GLU A 270 0.37 12.14 9.61
C GLU A 270 1.32 11.11 10.25
N HIS A 271 1.07 10.73 11.51
CA HIS A 271 1.87 9.71 12.21
C HIS A 271 1.59 8.29 11.68
N ILE A 272 0.33 7.91 11.51
CA ILE A 272 -0.02 6.57 10.99
C ILE A 272 0.50 6.35 9.57
N VAL A 273 0.50 7.40 8.74
CA VAL A 273 0.98 7.32 7.36
C VAL A 273 2.51 7.36 7.30
N ALA A 274 3.22 7.55 8.42
CA ALA A 274 4.68 7.52 8.42
C ALA A 274 5.20 6.17 7.88
N PRO A 275 6.23 6.16 7.01
CA PRO A 275 6.73 4.92 6.40
C PRO A 275 7.12 3.84 7.42
N PHE A 276 7.69 4.25 8.56
CA PHE A 276 8.06 3.36 9.64
C PHE A 276 6.83 2.70 10.29
N PHE A 277 5.80 3.49 10.62
CA PHE A 277 4.58 2.98 11.24
C PHE A 277 3.85 2.00 10.32
N VAL A 278 3.72 2.32 9.03
CA VAL A 278 3.05 1.43 8.07
C VAL A 278 3.80 0.12 7.92
N PHE A 279 5.14 0.15 7.88
CA PHE A 279 5.94 -1.07 7.85
C PHE A 279 5.71 -1.92 9.10
N GLN A 280 5.74 -1.32 10.29
CA GLN A 280 5.48 -2.02 11.54
C GLN A 280 4.07 -2.64 11.57
N PHE A 281 3.06 -1.88 11.16
CA PHE A 281 1.67 -2.35 11.09
C PHE A 281 1.54 -3.57 10.17
N VAL A 282 2.10 -3.50 8.96
CA VAL A 282 2.07 -4.62 8.01
C VAL A 282 2.79 -5.83 8.58
N CYS A 283 3.97 -5.65 9.19
CA CYS A 283 4.68 -6.75 9.84
C CYS A 283 3.84 -7.42 10.92
N VAL A 284 3.25 -6.67 11.84
CA VAL A 284 2.40 -7.24 12.92
C VAL A 284 1.18 -7.97 12.35
N VAL A 285 0.57 -7.46 11.28
CA VAL A 285 -0.53 -8.14 10.58
C VAL A 285 -0.07 -9.45 9.95
N LEU A 286 1.14 -9.52 9.39
CA LEU A 286 1.68 -10.78 8.87
C LEU A 286 1.85 -11.83 9.98
N TRP A 287 2.27 -11.43 11.19
CA TRP A 287 2.33 -12.32 12.36
C TRP A 287 0.94 -12.78 12.85
N LEU A 288 -0.11 -11.99 12.59
CA LEU A 288 -1.49 -12.36 12.89
C LEU A 288 -2.01 -13.50 11.99
N LEU A 289 -1.48 -13.66 10.77
CA LEU A 289 -1.90 -14.68 9.80
C LEU A 289 -1.30 -16.08 10.04
N ASP A 290 -0.33 -16.22 10.94
CA ASP A 290 0.49 -17.43 11.13
C ASP A 290 0.30 -18.07 12.52
N GLU A 291 -0.92 -18.06 13.07
CA GLU A 291 -1.32 -18.66 14.38
C GLU A 291 -1.04 -17.84 15.67
N TYR A 292 -0.24 -16.77 15.63
CA TYR A 292 0.08 -15.95 16.82
C TYR A 292 -0.89 -14.79 17.09
N TRP A 293 -2.19 -15.03 17.07
CA TRP A 293 -3.18 -13.94 17.06
C TRP A 293 -3.27 -13.13 18.36
N TYR A 294 -3.17 -13.76 19.53
CA TYR A 294 -3.32 -13.07 20.81
C TYR A 294 -2.16 -12.10 21.09
N TYR A 295 -0.92 -12.55 20.93
CA TYR A 295 0.26 -11.70 21.10
C TYR A 295 0.32 -10.59 20.05
N SER A 296 0.02 -10.91 18.79
CA SER A 296 0.01 -9.92 17.70
C SER A 296 -1.05 -8.85 17.91
N LEU A 297 -2.24 -9.20 18.41
CA LEU A 297 -3.30 -8.24 18.73
C LEU A 297 -2.90 -7.30 19.86
N MET A 298 -2.26 -7.82 20.92
CA MET A 298 -1.76 -6.99 22.03
C MET A 298 -0.66 -6.03 21.56
N THR A 299 0.27 -6.50 20.72
CA THR A 299 1.28 -5.63 20.09
C THR A 299 0.65 -4.57 19.20
N LEU A 300 -0.43 -4.90 18.48
CA LEU A 300 -1.15 -3.94 17.65
C LEU A 300 -1.82 -2.84 18.49
N VAL A 301 -2.41 -3.19 19.63
CA VAL A 301 -2.97 -2.22 20.58
C VAL A 301 -1.87 -1.30 21.13
N MET A 302 -0.75 -1.87 21.58
CA MET A 302 0.42 -1.08 22.06
C MET A 302 1.06 -0.19 20.99
N LEU A 303 0.87 -0.51 19.71
CA LEU A 303 1.37 0.32 18.61
C LEU A 303 0.48 1.55 18.36
N ILE A 304 -0.82 1.46 18.69
CA ILE A 304 -1.81 2.52 18.45
C ILE A 304 -1.99 3.43 19.68
N PHE A 305 -1.88 2.87 20.89
CA PHE A 305 -2.08 3.54 22.19
C PHE A 305 -0.77 3.85 22.90
#